data_AF-A0AAD5X7P5-F1
#
_entry.id   AF-A0AAD5X7P5-F1
#
_cell.length_a   1.000
_cell.length_b   1.000
_cell.length_c   1.000
_cell.angle_alpha   90.00
_cell.angle_beta   90.00
_cell.angle_gamma   90.00
#
_symmetry.space_group_name_H-M   'P 1'
#
loop_
_entity.id
_entity.type
_entity.pdbx_description
1 polymer ?
#
loop_
_entity_poly.entity_id
_entity_poly.type
_entity_poly.pdbx_seq_one_letter_code
_entity_poly.pdbx_strand_id
1 'polypeptide(L)'
;MLASGVLYGLGGYSFGVKEAQVEEDTSAAARQARLQADYALTGMRQSVEAVLLVHEHGHPHVLMLQINNAFFKLPGDALRPGEDHVGGLQRALSEKLAPPANPSDPSSKATEHVDWEIADLLGCWFRPTFEQFM
;
A
#
# COMPACT_ATOMS: atom_id res chain seq x y z
N MET A 1 -19.82 -8.16 10.58
CA MET A 1 -20.45 -7.00 11.25
C MET A 1 -19.40 -5.91 11.11
N LEU A 2 -19.59 -4.95 10.19
CA LEU A 2 -18.57 -3.91 9.95
C LEU A 2 -18.30 -3.21 11.27
N ALA A 3 -17.04 -3.09 11.67
CA ALA A 3 -16.69 -2.34 12.86
C ALA A 3 -17.27 -0.93 12.73
N SER A 4 -18.00 -0.46 13.74
CA SER A 4 -18.41 0.94 13.86
C SER A 4 -17.15 1.79 14.13
N GLY A 5 -16.31 1.96 13.11
CA GLY A 5 -15.06 2.70 13.21
C GLY A 5 -15.33 4.20 13.37
N VAL A 6 -14.66 4.81 14.33
CA VAL A 6 -14.63 6.27 14.45
C VAL A 6 -13.72 6.80 13.35
N LEU A 7 -14.25 7.65 12.47
CA LEU A 7 -13.41 8.44 11.57
C LEU A 7 -12.90 9.66 12.31
N TYR A 8 -11.62 9.96 12.16
CA TYR A 8 -11.00 11.17 12.69
C TYR A 8 -10.85 12.22 11.59
N GLY A 9 -10.86 13.50 12.00
CA GLY A 9 -10.71 14.62 11.08
C GLY A 9 -9.33 14.62 10.41
N LEU A 10 -9.26 14.99 9.13
CA LEU A 10 -8.00 15.08 8.37
C LEU A 10 -6.94 15.93 9.10
N GLY A 11 -7.35 17.00 9.77
CA GLY A 11 -6.44 17.86 10.56
C GLY A 11 -5.78 17.19 11.78
N GLY A 12 -6.21 15.99 12.16
CA GLY A 12 -5.56 15.16 13.18
C GLY A 12 -4.33 14.39 12.68
N TYR A 13 -4.06 14.43 11.37
CA TYR A 13 -2.95 13.74 10.74
C TYR A 13 -1.92 14.73 10.18
N SER A 14 -0.65 14.37 10.26
CA SER A 14 0.46 15.10 9.64
C SER A 14 1.07 14.27 8.52
N PHE A 15 1.52 14.95 7.46
CA PHE A 15 2.14 14.32 6.30
C PHE A 15 3.60 14.75 6.21
N GLY A 16 4.49 13.81 6.48
CA GLY A 16 5.94 13.99 6.35
C GLY A 16 6.46 13.54 4.98
N VAL A 17 7.75 13.75 4.76
CA VAL A 17 8.48 13.26 3.59
C VAL A 17 9.57 12.30 4.07
N LYS A 18 9.75 11.19 3.35
CA LYS A 18 10.85 10.25 3.53
C LYS A 18 11.51 9.94 2.18
N GLU A 19 12.53 9.07 2.17
CA GLU A 19 13.18 8.64 0.94
C GLU A 19 12.17 8.20 -0.14
N ALA A 20 12.43 8.62 -1.37
CA ALA A 20 11.57 8.30 -2.50
C ALA A 20 11.51 6.79 -2.73
N GLN A 21 10.30 6.27 -2.90
CA GLN A 21 10.09 4.86 -3.26
C GLN A 21 10.27 4.71 -4.76
N VAL A 22 11.27 3.92 -5.14
CA VAL A 22 11.56 3.63 -6.54
C VAL A 22 10.49 2.69 -7.09
N GLU A 23 9.94 3.02 -8.26
CA GLU A 23 9.05 2.07 -8.95
C GLU A 23 9.83 0.84 -9.38
N GLU A 24 9.22 -0.33 -9.18
CA GLU A 24 9.83 -1.63 -9.43
C GLU A 24 10.18 -1.84 -10.91
N ASP A 25 9.39 -1.26 -11.81
CA ASP A 25 9.49 -1.49 -13.25
C ASP A 25 9.68 -0.18 -14.03
N THR A 26 10.63 -0.17 -14.96
CA THR A 26 10.94 0.99 -15.81
C THR A 26 9.91 1.22 -16.93
N SER A 27 9.05 0.23 -17.21
CA SER A 27 8.01 0.30 -18.24
C SER A 27 6.91 -0.74 -18.00
N ALA A 28 5.75 -0.54 -18.64
CA ALA A 28 4.67 -1.52 -18.62
C ALA A 28 5.08 -2.87 -19.22
N ALA A 29 5.95 -2.88 -20.24
CA ALA A 29 6.45 -4.11 -20.84
C ALA A 29 7.38 -4.87 -19.89
N ALA A 30 8.27 -4.17 -19.19
CA ALA A 30 9.13 -4.77 -18.16
C ALA A 30 8.31 -5.37 -17.02
N ARG A 31 7.28 -4.64 -16.55
CA ARG A 31 6.32 -5.14 -15.55
C ARG A 31 5.65 -6.43 -16.01
N GLN A 32 5.14 -6.46 -17.26
CA GLN A 32 4.46 -7.65 -17.78
C GLN A 32 5.41 -8.85 -17.89
N ALA A 33 6.63 -8.65 -18.38
CA ALA A 33 7.64 -9.71 -18.50
C ALA A 33 8.00 -10.29 -17.12
N ARG A 34 8.20 -9.42 -16.11
CA ARG A 34 8.45 -9.83 -14.74
C ARG A 34 7.28 -10.61 -14.14
N LEU A 35 6.04 -10.14 -14.31
CA LEU A 35 4.85 -10.85 -13.82
C LEU A 35 4.71 -12.25 -14.43
N GLN A 36 5.04 -12.42 -15.71
CA GLN A 36 5.04 -13.74 -16.36
C GLN A 36 6.15 -14.64 -15.82
N ALA A 37 7.36 -14.10 -15.62
CA ALA A 37 8.49 -14.85 -15.08
C ALA A 37 8.25 -15.28 -13.61
N ASP A 38 7.74 -14.37 -12.78
CA ASP A 38 7.36 -14.65 -11.40
C ASP A 38 6.30 -15.74 -11.36
N TYR A 39 5.26 -15.66 -12.20
CA TYR A 39 4.21 -16.67 -12.27
C TYR A 39 4.72 -18.06 -12.65
N ALA A 40 5.65 -18.14 -13.60
CA ALA A 40 6.26 -19.41 -13.98
C ALA A 40 7.08 -20.06 -12.85
N LEU A 41 7.63 -19.26 -11.93
CA LEU A 41 8.47 -19.73 -10.83
C LEU A 41 7.67 -20.05 -9.56
N THR A 42 6.77 -19.16 -9.14
CA THR A 42 6.11 -19.21 -7.83
C THR A 42 4.59 -19.26 -7.91
N GLY A 43 4.01 -19.21 -9.12
CA GLY A 43 2.57 -19.26 -9.35
C GLY A 43 1.89 -17.91 -9.12
N MET A 44 0.66 -17.94 -8.62
CA MET A 44 -0.16 -16.74 -8.50
C MET A 44 0.45 -15.73 -7.53
N ARG A 45 0.73 -14.51 -8.03
CA ARG A 45 1.11 -13.37 -7.18
C ARG A 45 -0.07 -13.00 -6.27
N GLN A 46 0.22 -12.81 -4.99
CA GLN A 46 -0.73 -12.26 -4.02
C GLN A 46 -0.31 -10.85 -3.63
N SER A 47 -1.26 -9.93 -3.57
CA SER A 47 -1.06 -8.55 -3.15
C SER A 47 -2.18 -8.11 -2.22
N VAL A 48 -1.84 -7.21 -1.31
CA VAL A 48 -2.76 -6.63 -0.33
C VAL A 48 -2.69 -5.11 -0.40
N GLU A 49 -3.84 -4.46 -0.30
CA GLU A 49 -3.98 -3.01 -0.34
C GLU A 49 -4.95 -2.56 0.75
N ALA A 50 -4.66 -1.44 1.41
CA ALA A 50 -5.50 -0.86 2.44
C ALA A 50 -6.34 0.30 1.91
N VAL A 51 -7.55 0.43 2.44
CA VAL A 51 -8.36 1.64 2.32
C VAL A 51 -8.30 2.37 3.66
N LEU A 52 -7.60 3.51 3.69
CA LEU A 52 -7.50 4.37 4.87
C LEU A 52 -8.54 5.49 4.76
N LEU A 53 -9.36 5.64 5.80
CA LEU A 53 -10.45 6.61 5.84
C LEU A 53 -10.19 7.71 6.87
N VAL A 54 -10.44 8.95 6.47
CA VAL A 54 -10.52 10.13 7.34
C VAL A 54 -11.81 10.89 7.01
N HIS A 55 -12.15 11.92 7.78
CA HIS A 55 -13.21 12.83 7.38
C HIS A 55 -12.74 14.28 7.31
N GLU A 56 -13.38 15.05 6.43
CA GLU A 56 -13.28 16.51 6.43
C GLU A 56 -14.68 17.06 6.27
N HIS A 57 -15.09 17.97 7.15
CA HIS A 57 -16.45 18.55 7.16
C HIS A 57 -17.60 17.52 7.17
N GLY A 58 -17.40 16.35 7.81
CA GLY A 58 -18.40 15.28 7.87
C GLY A 58 -18.47 14.38 6.64
N HIS A 59 -17.59 14.56 5.66
CA HIS A 59 -17.51 13.73 4.46
C HIS A 59 -16.32 12.75 4.55
N PRO A 60 -16.53 11.44 4.31
CA PRO A 60 -15.45 10.47 4.32
C PRO A 60 -14.54 10.66 3.09
N HIS A 61 -13.24 10.53 3.31
CA HIS A 61 -12.20 10.61 2.29
C HIS A 61 -11.31 9.38 2.35
N VAL A 62 -10.93 8.86 1.18
CA VAL A 62 -9.95 7.77 1.04
C VAL A 62 -8.57 8.38 0.81
N LEU A 63 -7.59 8.00 1.62
CA LEU A 63 -6.20 8.39 1.38
C LEU A 63 -5.59 7.52 0.29
N MET A 64 -4.97 8.16 -0.71
CA MET A 64 -4.31 7.49 -1.84
C MET A 64 -2.91 8.05 -2.06
N LEU A 65 -2.03 7.22 -2.62
CA LEU A 65 -0.71 7.63 -3.07
C LEU A 65 -0.81 8.16 -4.50
N GLN A 66 -0.46 9.44 -4.70
CA GLN A 66 -0.43 10.05 -6.02
C GLN A 66 0.96 9.91 -6.65
N ILE A 67 1.01 9.44 -7.89
CA ILE A 67 2.23 9.24 -8.68
C ILE A 67 2.13 10.03 -9.98
N ASN A 68 3.17 10.82 -10.28
CA ASN A 68 3.28 11.62 -11.51
C ASN A 68 2.03 12.48 -11.84
N ASN A 69 1.33 12.96 -10.80
CA ASN A 69 0.12 13.78 -10.89
C ASN A 69 -1.07 13.16 -11.68
N ALA A 70 -1.00 11.88 -12.08
CA ALA A 70 -1.99 11.25 -12.95
C ALA A 70 -2.39 9.83 -12.52
N PHE A 71 -1.62 9.21 -11.62
CA PHE A 71 -1.87 7.87 -11.14
C PHE A 71 -2.14 7.88 -9.64
N PHE A 72 -3.11 7.09 -9.22
CA PHE A 72 -3.46 6.93 -7.81
C PHE A 72 -3.39 5.45 -7.47
N LYS A 73 -2.72 5.13 -6.36
CA LYS A 73 -2.63 3.76 -5.84
C LYS A 73 -3.10 3.74 -4.39
N LEU A 74 -3.70 2.63 -3.98
CA LEU A 74 -3.89 2.35 -2.57
C LEU A 74 -2.54 1.97 -1.94
N PRO A 75 -2.31 2.29 -0.66
CA PRO A 75 -1.12 1.83 0.03
C PRO A 75 -1.20 0.31 0.24
N GLY A 76 -0.14 -0.39 -0.16
CA GLY A 76 -0.09 -1.84 -0.17
C GLY A 76 1.16 -2.35 -0.87
N ASP A 77 1.31 -3.67 -0.90
CA ASP A 77 2.38 -4.31 -1.66
C ASP A 77 2.06 -5.80 -1.93
N ALA A 78 2.94 -6.45 -2.68
CA ALA A 78 2.92 -7.90 -2.83
C ALA A 78 3.33 -8.60 -1.54
N LEU A 79 2.70 -9.75 -1.32
CA LEU A 79 3.04 -10.65 -0.24
C LEU A 79 4.27 -11.48 -0.60
N ARG A 80 5.08 -11.75 0.41
CA ARG A 80 6.19 -12.72 0.30
C ARG A 80 5.62 -14.15 0.30
N PRO A 81 6.34 -15.14 -0.25
CA PRO A 81 5.89 -16.53 -0.20
C PRO A 81 5.62 -16.99 1.24
N GLY A 82 4.39 -17.45 1.49
CA GLY A 82 3.95 -17.91 2.81
C GLY A 82 3.62 -16.82 3.83
N GLU A 83 3.69 -15.53 3.44
CA GLU A 83 3.27 -14.41 4.29
C GLU A 83 1.74 -14.34 4.39
N ASP A 84 1.22 -14.11 5.60
CA ASP A 84 -0.22 -13.93 5.79
C ASP A 84 -0.68 -12.55 5.32
N HIS A 85 -1.95 -12.42 4.99
CA HIS A 85 -2.49 -11.18 4.40
C HIS A 85 -2.44 -9.99 5.37
N VAL A 86 -2.68 -10.21 6.67
CA VAL A 86 -2.76 -9.13 7.66
C VAL A 86 -1.35 -8.65 8.01
N GLY A 87 -0.46 -9.56 8.40
CA GLY A 87 0.93 -9.24 8.70
C GLY A 87 1.66 -8.63 7.50
N GLY A 88 1.42 -9.16 6.30
CA GLY A 88 1.96 -8.59 5.06
C GLY A 88 1.44 -7.19 4.76
N LEU A 89 0.16 -6.92 5.03
CA LEU A 89 -0.40 -5.57 4.88
C LEU A 89 0.17 -4.60 5.91
N GLN A 90 0.28 -5.00 7.17
CA GLN A 90 0.90 -4.18 8.22
C GLN A 90 2.36 -3.84 7.88
N ARG A 91 3.13 -4.82 7.40
CA ARG A 91 4.49 -4.59 6.90
C ARG A 91 4.50 -3.59 5.75
N ALA A 92 3.65 -3.78 4.74
CA ALA A 92 3.55 -2.88 3.59
C ALA A 92 3.20 -1.45 4.04
N LEU A 93 2.23 -1.28 4.95
CA LEU A 93 1.86 0.04 5.46
C LEU A 93 3.01 0.73 6.20
N SER A 94 3.76 0.00 7.03
CA SER A 94 4.96 0.55 7.69
C SER A 94 6.02 0.98 6.66
N GLU A 95 6.34 0.10 5.71
CA GLU A 95 7.29 0.42 4.64
C GLU A 95 6.83 1.61 3.79
N LYS A 96 5.52 1.74 3.50
CA LYS A 96 5.00 2.81 2.66
C LYS A 96 4.80 4.14 3.38
N LEU A 97 4.26 4.12 4.59
CA LEU A 97 3.67 5.29 5.24
C LEU A 97 4.26 5.66 6.61
N ALA A 98 4.88 4.71 7.33
CA ALA A 98 5.39 5.04 8.66
C ALA A 98 6.49 6.11 8.59
N PRO A 99 6.54 7.03 9.59
CA PRO A 99 7.57 8.04 9.69
C PRO A 99 8.98 7.43 9.74
N PRO A 100 10.02 8.15 9.25
CA PRO A 100 11.39 7.71 9.46
C PRO A 100 11.72 7.70 10.95
N ALA A 101 12.41 6.66 11.42
CA ALA A 101 12.78 6.51 12.83
C ALA A 101 13.68 7.64 13.33
N ASN A 102 14.46 8.26 12.42
CA ASN A 102 15.22 9.46 12.70
C ASN A 102 14.82 10.55 11.70
N PRO A 103 14.06 11.58 12.12
CA PRO A 103 13.66 12.68 11.24
C PRO A 103 14.85 13.48 10.66
N SER A 104 16.02 13.41 11.29
CA SER A 104 17.25 14.10 10.82
C SER A 104 18.03 13.27 9.79
N ASP A 105 17.67 12.00 9.60
CA ASP A 105 18.23 11.14 8.55
C ASP A 105 17.09 10.50 7.74
N PRO A 106 16.51 11.25 6.80
CA PRO A 106 15.43 10.76 5.96
C PRO A 106 15.87 9.68 4.96
N SER A 107 17.18 9.39 4.84
CA SER A 107 17.71 8.28 4.02
C SER A 107 17.71 6.94 4.76
N SER A 108 17.48 6.95 6.07
CA SER A 108 17.34 5.74 6.85
C SER A 108 16.06 5.00 6.47
N LYS A 109 16.19 3.72 6.15
CA LYS A 109 15.06 2.81 5.91
C LYS A 109 14.34 2.40 7.19
N ALA A 110 14.91 2.70 8.36
CA ALA A 110 14.27 2.43 9.64
C ALA A 110 13.07 3.37 9.80
N THR A 111 11.93 2.79 10.16
CA THR A 111 10.68 3.53 10.41
C THR A 111 10.31 3.43 11.89
N GLU A 112 9.53 4.39 12.37
CA GLU A 112 8.88 4.27 13.66
C GLU A 112 7.92 3.07 13.67
N HIS A 113 7.79 2.43 14.82
CA HIS A 113 6.83 1.35 14.98
C HIS A 113 5.40 1.92 15.05
N VAL A 114 4.58 1.59 14.06
CA VAL A 114 3.16 1.94 14.01
C VAL A 114 2.35 0.65 14.18
N ASP A 115 1.41 0.68 15.14
CA ASP A 115 0.47 -0.42 15.35
C ASP A 115 -0.72 -0.28 14.41
N TRP A 116 -0.64 -0.92 13.25
CA TRP A 116 -1.68 -0.86 12.23
C TRP A 116 -2.83 -1.81 12.57
N GLU A 117 -3.99 -1.25 12.91
CA GLU A 117 -5.23 -2.01 13.08
C GLU A 117 -5.89 -2.28 11.72
N ILE A 118 -5.96 -3.56 11.33
CA ILE A 118 -6.62 -3.99 10.09
C ILE A 118 -8.01 -4.51 10.43
N ALA A 119 -9.04 -3.75 10.09
CA ALA A 119 -10.42 -4.01 10.52
C ALA A 119 -11.11 -5.11 9.70
N ASP A 120 -11.44 -4.83 8.45
CA ASP A 120 -12.33 -5.66 7.62
C ASP A 120 -11.74 -5.94 6.23
N LEU A 121 -12.05 -7.11 5.67
CA LEU A 121 -11.81 -7.41 4.26
C LEU A 121 -12.91 -6.77 3.41
N LEU A 122 -12.55 -5.78 2.59
CA LEU A 122 -13.50 -5.05 1.75
C LEU A 122 -13.82 -5.75 0.42
N GLY A 123 -12.87 -6.50 -0.14
CA GLY A 123 -13.06 -7.19 -1.41
C GLY A 123 -11.82 -7.91 -1.90
N CYS A 124 -11.99 -8.70 -2.96
CA CYS A 124 -10.91 -9.42 -3.63
C CYS A 124 -11.04 -9.22 -5.13
N TRP A 125 -9.91 -8.92 -5.78
CA TRP A 125 -9.82 -8.75 -7.22
C TRP A 125 -8.89 -9.82 -7.80
N PHE A 126 -9.25 -10.38 -8.95
CA PHE A 126 -8.47 -11.41 -9.62
C PHE A 126 -8.13 -10.96 -11.03
N ARG A 127 -6.88 -11.18 -11.44
CA ARG A 127 -6.39 -10.92 -12.79
C ARG A 127 -6.21 -12.23 -13.55
N PRO A 128 -7.10 -12.60 -14.49
CA PRO A 128 -7.02 -13.89 -15.17
C PRO A 128 -5.93 -13.95 -16.26
N THR A 129 -5.49 -12.79 -16.75
CA THR A 129 -4.57 -12.67 -17.90
C THR A 129 -3.45 -11.64 -17.63
N PHE A 130 -2.34 -11.74 -18.36
CA PHE A 130 -1.23 -10.77 -18.27
C PHE A 130 -1.48 -9.54 -19.15
N GLU A 131 -2.61 -8.87 -18.96
CA GLU A 131 -2.96 -7.64 -19.68
C GLU A 131 -2.38 -6.39 -19.01
N GLN A 132 -2.26 -5.30 -19.75
CA GLN A 132 -1.73 -4.04 -19.20
C GLN A 132 -2.72 -3.40 -18.21
N PHE A 133 -4.01 -3.42 -18.52
CA PHE A 133 -5.05 -2.75 -17.74
C PHE A 133 -5.95 -3.76 -17.01
N MET A 134 -6.53 -3.34 -15.89
CA MET A 134 -7.66 -3.98 -15.21
C MET A 134 -8.68 -2.88 -14.93
#